data_AF-A0A832MJU7-F1
#
_entry.id   AF-A0A832MJU7-F1
#
_cell.length_a   1.000
_cell.length_b   1.000
_cell.length_c   1.000
_cell.angle_alpha   90.00
_cell.angle_beta   90.00
_cell.angle_gamma   90.00
#
_symmetry.space_group_name_H-M   'P 1'
#
loop_
_entity.id
_entity.type
_entity.pdbx_description
1 polymer ?
#
loop_
_entity_poly.entity_id
_entity_poly.type
_entity_poly.pdbx_seq_one_letter_code
_entity_poly.pdbx_strand_id
1 'polypeptide(L)' 'KLCDALNLQVPSLRTVLDGLRGEGFEAFLTHFNTRGVKSSVSAAKFKEVLCEILLSAGKF' A
#
# COMPACT_ATOMS: atom_id res chain seq x y z
N LYS A 1 10.45 3.77 -2.28
CA LYS A 1 11.35 3.00 -1.39
C LYS A 1 10.89 1.56 -1.25
N LEU A 2 9.69 1.28 -0.70
CA LEU A 2 9.19 -0.09 -0.60
C LEU A 2 8.99 -0.75 -1.98
N CYS A 3 8.20 -0.13 -2.87
CA CYS A 3 7.99 -0.65 -4.22
C CYS A 3 9.30 -0.76 -4.99
N ASP A 4 10.18 0.24 -4.92
CA ASP A 4 11.52 0.19 -5.55
C ASP A 4 12.34 -1.02 -5.05
N ALA A 5 12.34 -1.28 -3.73
CA ALA A 5 13.05 -2.43 -3.14
C ALA A 5 12.44 -3.78 -3.53
N LEU A 6 11.15 -3.81 -3.83
CA LEU A 6 10.43 -4.99 -4.31
C LEU A 6 10.37 -5.09 -5.84
N ASN A 7 10.97 -4.13 -6.55
CA ASN A 7 10.87 -3.96 -7.99
C ASN A 7 9.41 -3.98 -8.52
N LEU A 8 8.51 -3.31 -7.79
CA LEU A 8 7.08 -3.22 -8.10
C LEU A 8 6.71 -1.86 -8.68
N GLN A 9 5.67 -1.83 -9.52
CA GLN A 9 5.03 -0.57 -9.89
C GLN A 9 4.49 0.14 -8.64
N VAL A 10 4.55 1.48 -8.63
CA VAL A 10 4.06 2.29 -7.51
C VAL A 10 2.57 2.56 -7.72
N PRO A 11 1.66 1.97 -6.91
CA PRO A 11 0.24 2.30 -6.99
C PRO A 11 -0.03 3.70 -6.43
N SER A 12 -1.24 4.23 -6.70
CA SER A 12 -1.65 5.50 -6.10
C SER A 12 -1.84 5.35 -4.58
N LEU A 13 -1.49 6.39 -3.81
CA LEU A 13 -1.66 6.37 -2.36
C LEU A 13 -3.13 6.15 -1.97
N ARG A 14 -4.06 6.71 -2.74
CA ARG A 14 -5.49 6.53 -2.51
C ARG A 14 -5.88 5.06 -2.59
N THR A 15 -5.44 4.36 -3.63
CA THR A 15 -5.73 2.92 -3.80
C THR A 15 -5.16 2.09 -2.65
N VAL A 16 -3.95 2.42 -2.19
CA VAL A 16 -3.34 1.72 -1.04
C VAL A 16 -4.13 1.96 0.24
N LEU A 17 -4.52 3.21 0.52
CA LEU A 17 -5.33 3.54 1.69
C LEU A 17 -6.70 2.87 1.65
N ASP A 18 -7.37 2.90 0.50
CA ASP A 18 -8.70 2.31 0.31
C ASP A 18 -8.64 0.77 0.45
N GLY A 19 -7.61 0.11 -0.10
CA GLY A 19 -7.40 -1.32 0.07
C GLY A 19 -7.19 -1.74 1.52
N LEU A 20 -6.30 -1.05 2.23
CA LEU A 20 -6.03 -1.33 3.66
C LEU A 20 -7.27 -1.10 4.53
N ARG A 21 -8.01 -0.01 4.29
CA ARG A 21 -9.24 0.30 5.02
C ARG A 21 -10.37 -0.68 4.69
N GLY A 22 -10.45 -1.13 3.43
CA GLY A 22 -11.40 -2.15 3.00
C GLY A 22 -11.21 -3.48 3.72
N GLU A 23 -9.98 -3.83 4.10
CA GLU A 23 -9.65 -4.97 4.94
C GLU A 23 -9.81 -4.72 6.46
N GLY A 24 -10.25 -3.52 6.85
CA GLY A 24 -10.48 -3.15 8.25
C GLY A 24 -9.25 -2.65 8.99
N PHE A 25 -8.14 -2.37 8.30
CA PHE A 25 -6.95 -1.77 8.92
C PHE A 25 -7.04 -0.25 8.98
N GLU A 26 -6.47 0.33 10.04
CA GLU A 26 -6.24 1.76 10.11
C GLU A 26 -5.15 2.13 9.11
N ALA A 27 -5.37 3.15 8.27
CA ALA A 27 -4.38 3.62 7.31
C ALA A 27 -4.52 5.13 7.06
N PHE A 28 -3.41 5.86 7.17
CA PHE A 28 -3.36 7.31 7.06
C PHE A 28 -2.11 7.81 6.35
N LEU A 29 -2.20 8.96 5.69
CA LEU A 29 -1.03 9.71 5.24
C LEU A 29 -0.29 10.31 6.45
N THR A 30 1.01 10.54 6.29
CA THR A 30 1.83 11.13 7.34
C THR A 30 2.51 12.41 6.85
N HIS A 31 2.71 13.38 7.74
CA HIS A 31 3.47 14.60 7.41
C HIS A 31 4.98 14.34 7.24
N PHE A 32 5.50 13.23 7.79
CA PHE A 32 6.92 12.86 7.69
C PHE A 32 7.36 12.53 6.26
N ASN A 33 6.46 12.02 5.43
CA ASN A 33 6.74 11.73 4.03
C ASN A 33 5.47 11.89 3.19
N THR A 34 5.55 12.65 2.10
CA THR A 34 4.41 12.91 1.19
C THR A 34 3.81 11.65 0.57
N ARG A 35 4.57 10.55 0.53
CA ARG A 35 4.13 9.20 0.11
C ARG A 35 4.17 8.18 1.25
N GLY A 36 4.29 8.63 2.49
CA GLY A 36 4.30 7.77 3.67
C GLY A 36 2.90 7.38 4.12
N VAL A 37 2.71 6.09 4.36
CA VAL A 37 1.47 5.52 4.92
C VAL A 37 1.77 4.98 6.32
N LYS A 38 1.05 5.46 7.33
CA LYS A 38 1.01 4.86 8.66
C LYS A 38 -0.19 3.93 8.73
N SER A 39 0.03 2.70 9.16
CA SER A 39 -1.05 1.71 9.28
C SER A 39 -0.82 0.76 10.45
N SER A 40 -1.89 0.14 10.93
CA SER A 40 -1.86 -0.92 11.95
C SER A 40 -1.50 -2.31 11.39
N VAL A 41 -1.42 -2.44 10.07
CA VAL A 41 -1.11 -3.71 9.39
C VAL A 41 0.35 -4.14 9.59
N SER A 42 0.59 -5.46 9.63
CA SER A 42 1.95 -6.01 9.65
C SER A 42 2.64 -5.82 8.29
N ALA A 43 3.98 -5.80 8.27
CA ALA A 43 4.73 -5.65 7.02
C ALA A 43 4.47 -6.78 6.01
N ALA A 44 4.31 -8.02 6.50
CA ALA A 44 3.99 -9.17 5.65
C ALA A 44 2.61 -9.02 5.01
N LYS A 45 1.59 -8.67 5.82
CA LYS A 45 0.23 -8.48 5.31
C LYS A 45 0.14 -7.28 4.37
N PHE A 46 0.83 -6.17 4.67
CA PHE A 46 0.92 -5.03 3.76
C PHE A 46 1.43 -5.43 2.37
N LYS A 47 2.43 -6.31 2.30
CA LYS A 47 2.95 -6.81 1.02
C LYS A 47 1.90 -7.59 0.23
N GLU A 48 1.11 -8.43 0.89
CA GLU A 48 0.01 -9.16 0.27
C GLU A 48 -1.03 -8.20 -0.32
N VAL A 49 -1.54 -7.26 0.49
CA VAL A 49 -2.50 -6.24 0.04
C VAL A 49 -1.96 -5.45 -1.15
N LEU A 50 -0.67 -5.06 -1.10
CA LEU A 50 -0.02 -4.34 -2.18
C LEU A 50 0.01 -5.16 -3.48
N CYS A 51 0.34 -6.45 -3.41
CA CYS A 51 0.34 -7.33 -4.57
C CYS A 51 -1.08 -7.52 -5.15
N GLU A 52 -2.10 -7.69 -4.30
CA GLU A 52 -3.49 -7.82 -4.71
C GLU A 52 -4.01 -6.56 -5.42
N ILE A 53 -3.65 -5.38 -4.92
CA ILE A 53 -3.95 -4.10 -5.56
C ILE A 53 -3.33 -4.03 -6.97
N LEU A 54 -2.08 -4.46 -7.12
CA LEU A 54 -1.38 -4.41 -8.41
C LEU A 54 -1.95 -5.41 -9.42
N LEU A 55 -2.32 -6.61 -8.96
CA LEU A 55 -3.01 -7.63 -9.77
C LEU A 55 -4.35 -7.09 -10.27
N SER A 56 -5.15 -6.51 -9.37
CA SER A 56 -6.48 -5.96 -9.67
C SER A 56 -6.42 -4.76 -10.62
N ALA A 57 -5.31 -4.03 -10.65
CA ALA A 57 -5.10 -2.90 -11.55
C ALA A 57 -4.65 -3.31 -12.96
N GLY A 58 -4.43 -4.61 -13.24
CA GLY A 58 -3.89 -5.09 -14.52
C GLY A 58 -2.45 -4.63 -14.78
N LYS A 59 -1.71 -4.32 -13.72
CA LYS A 59 -0.38 -3.71 -13.76
C LYS A 59 0.65 -4.67 -13.18
N PHE A 60 0.97 -5.70 -13.96
CA PHE A 60 2.10 -6.60 -13.72
C PHE A 60 3.16 -6.39 -14.80
#